data_AF-A0A6V8Q1W9-F1
#
_entry.id   AF-A0A6V8Q1W9-F1
#
_cell.length_a   1.000
_cell.length_b   1.000
_cell.length_c   1.000
_cell.angle_alpha   90.00
_cell.angle_beta   90.00
_cell.angle_gamma   90.00
#
_symmetry.space_group_name_H-M   'P 1'
#
loop_
_entity.id
_entity.type
_entity.pdbx_description
1 polymer ?
#
loop_
_entity_poly.entity_id
_entity_poly.type
_entity_poly.pdbx_seq_one_letter_code
_entity_poly.pdbx_strand_id
1 'polypeptide(L)'
;RLSAPELGRVLRVNIEFANIPSRDNSLFILHYPPFNPAVRVESLREILADKVVAAGLRTYIKGRDLWDIHFLAANKGVGIDLALVQQKLIDYGSNPATFTARLAAAVRHIHAEGNLVLEQEMKRFLPRNAAELYREAYPGIAGKVADLIEMCCLHHNEGLKR
;
A
#
# COMPACT_ATOMS: atom_id res chain seq x y z
N ARG A 1 -16.01 37.26 19.46
CA ARG A 1 -14.66 37.66 19.04
C ARG A 1 -13.75 36.47 19.26
N LEU A 2 -13.36 35.77 18.19
CA LEU A 2 -12.38 34.68 18.26
C LEU A 2 -11.00 35.33 18.46
N SER A 3 -10.30 34.96 19.53
CA SER A 3 -8.95 35.43 19.80
C SER A 3 -7.96 34.73 18.86
N ALA A 4 -6.99 35.49 18.37
CA ALA A 4 -5.99 35.06 17.41
C ALA A 4 -4.80 34.38 18.13
N PRO A 5 -4.74 33.03 18.12
CA PRO A 5 -3.45 32.37 17.89
C PRO A 5 -3.47 31.27 16.80
N GLU A 6 -4.55 31.08 16.03
CA GLU A 6 -4.64 29.98 15.05
C GLU A 6 -4.41 30.39 13.57
N LEU A 7 -4.08 31.66 13.31
CA LEU A 7 -3.59 32.09 11.99
C LEU A 7 -2.15 31.61 11.80
N GLY A 8 -1.96 30.45 11.17
CA GLY A 8 -0.62 30.07 10.74
C GLY A 8 -0.41 28.68 10.15
N ARG A 9 -1.38 27.77 10.17
CA ARG A 9 -1.24 26.50 9.44
C ARG A 9 -1.65 26.69 7.98
N VAL A 10 -0.64 26.94 7.14
CA VAL A 10 -0.81 26.84 5.69
C VAL A 10 -1.09 25.38 5.35
N LEU A 11 -2.32 25.07 4.95
CA LEU A 11 -2.65 23.76 4.39
C LEU A 11 -1.96 23.64 3.03
N ARG A 12 -1.00 22.73 2.92
CA ARG A 12 -0.35 22.38 1.66
C ARG A 12 -0.79 20.98 1.28
N VAL A 13 -1.34 20.85 0.07
CA VAL A 13 -1.74 19.57 -0.50
C VAL A 13 -0.90 19.35 -1.75
N ASN A 14 -0.20 18.22 -1.79
CA ASN A 14 0.47 17.76 -3.00
C ASN A 14 -0.49 16.86 -3.75
N ILE A 15 -0.78 17.19 -5.01
CA ILE A 15 -1.65 16.40 -5.89
C ILE A 15 -0.78 15.87 -7.02
N GLU A 16 -0.79 14.55 -7.20
CA GLU A 16 -0.08 13.87 -8.27
C GLU A 16 -1.08 13.44 -9.34
N PHE A 17 -0.73 13.66 -10.60
CA PHE A 17 -1.48 13.19 -11.76
C PHE A 17 -0.65 12.12 -12.46
N ALA A 18 -1.21 10.92 -12.60
CA ALA A 18 -0.58 9.82 -13.30
C ALA A 18 -1.53 9.30 -14.38
N ASN A 19 -0.98 8.96 -15.56
CA ASN A 19 -1.75 8.35 -16.64
C ASN A 19 -1.81 6.83 -16.47
N ILE A 20 -2.34 6.38 -15.33
CA ILE A 20 -2.54 4.97 -14.99
C ILE A 20 -4.04 4.76 -14.83
N PRO A 21 -4.68 3.88 -15.61
CA PRO A 21 -6.11 3.63 -15.48
C PRO A 21 -6.43 3.00 -14.12
N SER A 22 -7.60 3.35 -13.60
CA SER A 22 -8.25 2.55 -12.54
C SER A 22 -9.14 1.50 -13.20
N ARG A 23 -8.86 0.23 -12.92
CA ARG A 23 -9.50 -0.97 -13.45
C ARG A 23 -10.74 -1.38 -12.65
N ASP A 24 -10.77 -1.09 -11.36
CA ASP A 24 -11.86 -1.39 -10.44
C ASP A 24 -12.12 -0.19 -9.51
N ASN A 25 -13.06 0.66 -9.90
CA ASN A 25 -13.45 1.85 -9.15
C ASN A 25 -14.95 1.97 -8.95
N SER A 26 -15.31 2.76 -7.95
CA SER A 26 -16.69 3.10 -7.64
C SER A 26 -16.81 4.54 -7.16
N LEU A 27 -18.04 5.04 -7.11
CA LEU A 27 -18.33 6.34 -6.51
C LEU A 27 -18.33 6.20 -4.99
N PHE A 28 -17.56 7.06 -4.30
CA PHE A 28 -17.50 7.15 -2.85
C PHE A 28 -17.91 8.55 -2.40
N ILE A 29 -18.78 8.62 -1.40
CA ILE A 29 -19.21 9.89 -0.81
C ILE A 29 -18.29 10.19 0.37
N LEU A 30 -17.46 11.23 0.24
CA LEU A 30 -16.63 11.70 1.36
C LEU A 30 -17.55 12.35 2.39
N HIS A 31 -17.52 11.85 3.62
CA HIS A 31 -18.31 12.43 4.71
C HIS A 31 -17.63 13.70 5.24
N TYR A 32 -17.92 14.82 4.60
CA TYR A 32 -17.43 16.15 4.97
C TYR A 32 -18.57 17.17 4.93
N PRO A 33 -19.43 17.21 5.97
CA PRO A 33 -20.53 18.15 6.02
C PRO A 33 -20.05 19.61 5.97
N PRO A 34 -20.76 20.52 5.27
CA PRO A 34 -22.04 20.28 4.58
C PRO A 34 -21.91 19.78 3.13
N PHE A 35 -20.70 19.68 2.57
CA PHE A 35 -20.49 19.51 1.12
C PHE A 35 -20.64 18.06 0.63
N ASN A 36 -20.28 17.06 1.45
CA ASN A 36 -20.37 15.62 1.15
C ASN A 36 -20.07 15.22 -0.31
N PRO A 37 -18.89 15.54 -0.85
CA PRO A 37 -18.62 15.35 -2.28
C PRO A 37 -18.56 13.88 -2.67
N ALA A 38 -19.09 13.61 -3.87
CA ALA A 38 -18.94 12.33 -4.53
C ALA A 38 -17.64 12.31 -5.34
N VAL A 39 -16.76 11.37 -5.04
CA VAL A 39 -15.47 11.18 -5.71
C VAL A 39 -15.37 9.75 -6.22
N ARG A 40 -14.81 9.55 -7.40
CA ARG A 40 -14.52 8.20 -7.91
C ARG A 40 -13.22 7.72 -7.28
N VAL A 41 -13.25 6.55 -6.66
CA VAL A 41 -12.10 5.95 -5.96
C VAL A 41 -11.91 4.51 -6.41
N GLU A 42 -10.65 4.08 -6.39
CA GLU A 42 -10.28 2.68 -6.57
C GLU A 42 -10.89 1.82 -5.44
N SER A 43 -11.21 0.57 -5.78
CA SER A 43 -11.61 -0.42 -4.80
C SER A 43 -10.43 -0.76 -3.88
N LEU A 44 -10.71 -1.27 -2.68
CA LEU A 44 -9.64 -1.72 -1.78
C LEU A 44 -8.77 -2.84 -2.39
N ARG A 45 -9.33 -3.63 -3.32
CA ARG A 45 -8.61 -4.68 -4.04
C ARG A 45 -7.63 -4.10 -5.05
N GLU A 46 -8.05 -3.08 -5.80
CA GLU A 46 -7.16 -2.38 -6.73
C GLU A 46 -6.06 -1.63 -5.99
N ILE A 47 -6.38 -0.94 -4.90
CA ILE A 47 -5.37 -0.27 -4.05
C ILE A 47 -4.35 -1.30 -3.53
N LEU A 48 -4.80 -2.47 -3.08
CA LEU A 48 -3.90 -3.54 -2.63
C LEU A 48 -3.02 -4.06 -3.78
N ALA A 49 -3.59 -4.26 -4.97
CA ALA A 49 -2.85 -4.67 -6.16
C ALA A 49 -1.74 -3.67 -6.50
N ASP A 50 -2.04 -2.37 -6.47
CA ASP A 50 -1.05 -1.32 -6.70
C ASP A 50 0.09 -1.34 -5.69
N LYS A 51 -0.21 -1.61 -4.41
CA LYS A 51 0.83 -1.73 -3.38
C LYS A 51 1.76 -2.93 -3.64
N VAL A 52 1.21 -4.06 -4.07
CA VAL A 52 2.00 -5.25 -4.44
C VAL A 52 2.86 -4.97 -5.67
N VAL A 53 2.30 -4.36 -6.71
CA VAL A 53 3.05 -3.96 -7.91
C VAL A 53 4.19 -3.01 -7.53
N ALA A 54 3.89 -2.00 -6.71
CA ALA A 54 4.87 -1.02 -6.30
C ALA A 54 5.98 -1.61 -5.40
N ALA A 55 5.70 -2.68 -4.64
CA ALA A 55 6.73 -3.41 -3.90
C ALA A 55 7.74 -4.08 -4.85
N GLY A 56 7.28 -4.69 -5.94
CA GLY A 56 8.15 -5.34 -6.93
C GLY A 56 8.84 -4.36 -7.90
N LEU A 57 8.27 -3.19 -8.16
CA LEU A 57 8.83 -2.23 -9.13
C LEU A 57 9.83 -1.24 -8.52
N ARG A 58 9.83 -1.04 -7.20
CA ARG A 58 10.81 -0.15 -6.55
C ARG A 58 12.16 -0.83 -6.35
N THR A 59 13.18 0.01 -6.20
CA THR A 59 14.55 -0.41 -5.86
C THR A 59 14.82 -0.38 -4.35
N TYR A 60 13.82 0.01 -3.55
CA TYR A 60 13.90 0.17 -2.10
C TYR A 60 12.57 -0.21 -1.44
N ILE A 61 12.61 -0.53 -0.15
CA ILE A 61 11.41 -0.83 0.65
C ILE A 61 10.77 0.49 1.09
N LYS A 62 9.47 0.63 0.88
CA LYS A 62 8.69 1.75 1.41
C LYS A 62 7.86 1.25 2.59
N GLY A 63 8.21 1.67 3.81
CA GLY A 63 7.58 1.21 5.04
C GLY A 63 6.07 1.46 5.07
N ARG A 64 5.63 2.61 4.53
CA ARG A 64 4.19 2.90 4.44
C ARG A 64 3.43 1.93 3.53
N ASP A 65 4.06 1.44 2.47
CA ASP A 65 3.39 0.46 1.62
C ASP A 65 3.25 -0.88 2.33
N LEU A 66 4.22 -1.28 3.16
CA LEU A 66 4.07 -2.47 4.02
C LEU A 66 2.91 -2.30 5.01
N TRP A 67 2.80 -1.10 5.61
CA TRP A 67 1.67 -0.77 6.48
C TRP A 67 0.33 -0.86 5.74
N ASP A 68 0.22 -0.25 4.57
CA ASP A 68 -1.02 -0.24 3.79
C ASP A 68 -1.43 -1.65 3.36
N ILE A 69 -0.48 -2.48 2.91
CA ILE A 69 -0.71 -3.89 2.58
C ILE A 69 -1.23 -4.64 3.81
N HIS A 70 -0.55 -4.51 4.96
CA HIS A 70 -0.97 -5.16 6.19
C HIS A 70 -2.37 -4.71 6.61
N PHE A 71 -2.65 -3.41 6.57
CA PHE A 71 -3.96 -2.88 6.95
C PHE A 71 -5.08 -3.38 6.04
N LEU A 72 -4.86 -3.38 4.73
CA LEU A 72 -5.84 -3.88 3.75
C LEU A 72 -6.06 -5.39 3.93
N ALA A 73 -5.00 -6.17 4.08
CA ALA A 73 -5.11 -7.61 4.21
C ALA A 73 -5.65 -8.04 5.58
N ALA A 74 -4.99 -7.64 6.66
CA ALA A 74 -5.28 -8.12 8.01
C ALA A 74 -6.47 -7.39 8.66
N ASN A 75 -6.60 -6.07 8.50
CA ASN A 75 -7.66 -5.30 9.15
C ASN A 75 -8.93 -5.15 8.30
N LYS A 76 -8.80 -5.12 6.97
CA LYS A 76 -9.95 -5.03 6.05
C LYS A 76 -10.33 -6.37 5.41
N GLY A 77 -9.53 -7.41 5.59
CA GLY A 77 -9.83 -8.75 5.05
C GLY A 77 -9.73 -8.83 3.52
N VAL A 78 -8.95 -7.95 2.89
CA VAL A 78 -8.83 -7.88 1.44
C VAL A 78 -7.74 -8.84 0.97
N GLY A 79 -8.11 -9.82 0.15
CA GLY A 79 -7.15 -10.73 -0.48
C GLY A 79 -6.44 -10.09 -1.69
N ILE A 80 -5.22 -10.55 -1.97
CA ILE A 80 -4.49 -10.14 -3.18
C ILE A 80 -5.19 -10.75 -4.40
N ASP A 81 -5.61 -9.89 -5.33
CA ASP A 81 -6.15 -10.30 -6.62
C ASP A 81 -5.05 -10.33 -7.68
N LEU A 82 -4.63 -11.52 -8.09
CA LEU A 82 -3.56 -11.70 -9.06
C LEU A 82 -3.91 -11.17 -10.46
N ALA A 83 -5.18 -11.21 -10.86
CA ALA A 83 -5.60 -10.67 -12.14
C ALA A 83 -5.46 -9.14 -12.16
N LEU A 84 -5.86 -8.46 -11.08
CA LEU A 84 -5.65 -7.03 -10.93
C LEU A 84 -4.15 -6.68 -10.86
N VAL A 85 -3.33 -7.44 -10.10
CA VAL A 85 -1.88 -7.22 -10.05
C VAL A 85 -1.26 -7.30 -11.44
N GLN A 86 -1.65 -8.29 -12.25
CA GLN A 86 -1.17 -8.43 -13.63
C GLN A 86 -1.60 -7.26 -14.54
N GLN A 87 -2.87 -6.83 -14.44
CA GLN A 87 -3.36 -5.69 -15.21
C GLN A 87 -2.63 -4.40 -14.85
N LYS A 88 -2.47 -4.12 -13.56
CA LYS A 88 -1.78 -2.92 -13.08
C LYS A 88 -0.30 -2.93 -13.44
N LEU A 89 0.36 -4.08 -13.38
CA LEU A 89 1.75 -4.21 -13.83
C LEU A 89 1.94 -3.78 -15.30
N ILE A 90 0.99 -4.19 -16.17
CA ILE A 90 0.98 -3.78 -17.58
C ILE A 90 0.72 -2.27 -17.70
N ASP A 91 -0.21 -1.73 -16.91
CA ASP A 91 -0.53 -0.30 -16.89
C ASP A 91 0.68 0.56 -16.48
N TYR A 92 1.53 0.06 -15.57
CA TYR A 92 2.81 0.68 -15.21
C TYR A 92 3.94 0.44 -16.22
N GLY A 93 3.65 -0.20 -17.36
CA GLY A 93 4.62 -0.43 -18.43
C GLY A 93 5.71 -1.45 -18.10
N SER A 94 5.46 -2.36 -17.14
CA SER A 94 6.43 -3.37 -16.73
C SER A 94 6.13 -4.74 -17.34
N ASN A 95 7.19 -5.54 -17.52
CA ASN A 95 7.08 -6.90 -18.05
C ASN A 95 6.77 -7.92 -16.94
N PRO A 96 5.69 -8.72 -17.05
CA PRO A 96 5.40 -9.82 -16.14
C PRO A 96 6.56 -10.79 -15.90
N ALA A 97 7.34 -11.09 -16.95
CA ALA A 97 8.45 -12.05 -16.87
C ALA A 97 9.57 -11.60 -15.93
N THR A 98 9.86 -10.30 -15.87
CA THR A 98 10.89 -9.75 -14.96
C THR A 98 10.32 -9.41 -13.59
N PHE A 99 9.02 -9.14 -13.51
CA PHE A 99 8.36 -8.74 -12.28
C PHE A 99 8.43 -9.80 -11.19
N THR A 100 8.21 -11.08 -11.50
CA THR A 100 8.29 -12.16 -10.49
C THR A 100 9.65 -12.21 -9.80
N ALA A 101 10.75 -12.10 -10.55
CA ALA A 101 12.09 -12.09 -9.97
C ALA A 101 12.34 -10.85 -9.10
N ARG A 102 11.83 -9.69 -9.52
CA ARG A 102 11.93 -8.43 -8.75
C ARG A 102 11.10 -8.48 -7.48
N LEU A 103 9.89 -9.04 -7.54
CA LEU A 103 9.02 -9.22 -6.38
C LEU A 103 9.64 -10.20 -5.39
N ALA A 104 10.21 -11.31 -5.86
CA ALA A 104 10.96 -12.25 -5.00
C ALA A 104 12.17 -11.59 -4.33
N ALA A 105 12.89 -10.72 -5.06
CA ALA A 105 13.93 -9.90 -4.44
C ALA A 105 13.34 -8.96 -3.38
N ALA A 106 12.27 -8.23 -3.69
CA ALA A 106 11.61 -7.35 -2.74
C ALA A 106 11.19 -8.08 -1.46
N VAL A 107 10.61 -9.29 -1.56
CA VAL A 107 10.26 -10.15 -0.42
C VAL A 107 11.48 -10.43 0.47
N ARG A 108 12.61 -10.86 -0.12
CA ARG A 108 13.86 -11.09 0.64
C ARG A 108 14.34 -9.83 1.35
N HIS A 109 14.29 -8.68 0.67
CA HIS A 109 14.65 -7.40 1.26
C HIS A 109 13.71 -7.02 2.42
N ILE A 110 12.40 -7.24 2.27
CA ILE A 110 11.41 -6.98 3.32
C ILE A 110 11.68 -7.86 4.56
N HIS A 111 12.03 -9.13 4.38
CA HIS A 111 12.42 -9.97 5.52
C HIS A 111 13.67 -9.45 6.25
N ALA A 112 14.66 -8.97 5.49
CA ALA A 112 15.93 -8.51 6.06
C ALA A 112 15.79 -7.16 6.79
N GLU A 113 15.11 -6.19 6.18
CA GLU A 113 15.16 -4.78 6.61
C GLU A 113 13.78 -4.16 6.87
N GLY A 114 12.70 -4.86 6.51
CA GLY A 114 11.35 -4.29 6.48
C GLY A 114 10.83 -3.82 7.84
N ASN A 115 11.18 -4.50 8.93
CA ASN A 115 10.77 -4.07 10.28
C ASN A 115 11.39 -2.70 10.65
N LEU A 116 12.68 -2.51 10.36
CA LEU A 116 13.38 -1.26 10.64
C LEU A 116 12.82 -0.11 9.79
N VAL A 117 12.65 -0.35 8.48
CA VAL A 117 12.13 0.65 7.54
C VAL A 117 10.69 1.03 7.88
N LEU A 118 9.85 0.06 8.22
CA LEU A 118 8.46 0.28 8.64
C LEU A 118 8.41 1.15 9.89
N GLU A 119 9.17 0.81 10.93
CA GLU A 119 9.16 1.55 12.19
C GLU A 119 9.64 3.00 11.98
N GLN A 120 10.74 3.20 11.24
CA GLN A 120 11.29 4.53 10.98
C GLN A 120 10.33 5.41 10.18
N GLU A 121 9.66 4.86 9.16
CA GLU A 121 8.71 5.61 8.35
C GLU A 121 7.43 5.90 9.14
N MET A 122 6.82 4.91 9.78
CA MET A 122 5.51 5.07 10.44
C MET A 122 5.56 5.96 11.69
N LYS A 123 6.69 6.03 12.40
CA LYS A 123 6.89 7.02 13.49
C LYS A 123 6.74 8.48 13.02
N ARG A 124 6.93 8.76 11.72
CA ARG A 124 6.77 10.10 11.15
C ARG A 124 5.33 10.44 10.77
N PHE A 125 4.49 9.43 10.54
CA PHE A 125 3.12 9.58 10.06
C PHE A 125 2.06 9.39 11.14
N LEU A 126 2.33 8.54 12.13
CA LEU A 126 1.40 8.30 13.21
C LEU A 126 1.55 9.33 14.33
N PRO A 127 0.43 9.77 14.94
CA PRO A 127 0.47 10.44 16.23
C PRO A 127 1.26 9.63 17.26
N ARG A 128 1.96 10.29 18.19
CA ARG A 128 2.88 9.62 19.14
C ARG A 128 2.22 8.43 19.86
N ASN A 129 1.00 8.61 20.36
CA ASN A 129 0.24 7.57 21.06
C ASN A 129 -0.09 6.37 20.15
N ALA A 130 -0.45 6.61 18.88
CA ALA A 130 -0.67 5.54 17.92
C ALA A 130 0.64 4.82 17.58
N ALA A 131 1.73 5.56 17.37
CA ALA A 131 3.04 4.98 17.09
C ALA A 131 3.55 4.10 18.25
N GLU A 132 3.25 4.47 19.49
CA GLU A 132 3.55 3.68 20.69
C GLU A 132 2.75 2.38 20.74
N LEU A 133 1.45 2.43 20.43
CA LEU A 133 0.59 1.24 20.39
C LEU A 133 1.07 0.20 19.38
N TYR A 134 1.55 0.65 18.21
CA TYR A 134 2.05 -0.24 17.17
C TYR A 134 3.51 -0.65 17.35
N ARG A 135 4.22 -0.11 18.36
CA ARG A 135 5.66 -0.40 18.56
C ARG A 135 5.94 -1.89 18.71
N GLU A 136 5.10 -2.59 19.47
CA GLU A 136 5.22 -4.03 19.70
C GLU A 136 4.73 -4.87 18.52
N ALA A 137 3.87 -4.28 17.67
CA ALA A 137 3.31 -4.94 16.50
C ALA A 137 4.20 -4.78 15.26
N TYR A 138 5.03 -3.73 15.16
CA TYR A 138 5.91 -3.52 14.01
C TYR A 138 6.82 -4.73 13.75
N PRO A 139 7.48 -5.31 14.79
CA PRO A 139 8.16 -6.59 14.64
C PRO A 139 7.15 -7.67 14.23
N GLY A 140 7.16 -8.02 12.95
CA GLY A 140 6.30 -9.06 12.40
C GLY A 140 5.26 -8.57 11.39
N ILE A 141 4.95 -7.26 11.30
CA ILE A 141 4.13 -6.75 10.19
C ILE A 141 4.87 -6.98 8.86
N ALA A 142 6.14 -6.60 8.78
CA ALA A 142 6.91 -6.76 7.54
C ALA A 142 7.04 -8.23 7.14
N GLY A 143 7.29 -9.12 8.10
CA GLY A 143 7.32 -10.57 7.87
C GLY A 143 5.99 -11.09 7.32
N LYS A 144 4.87 -10.77 7.98
CA LYS A 144 3.52 -11.15 7.51
C LYS A 144 3.21 -10.64 6.11
N VAL A 145 3.65 -9.43 5.77
CA VAL A 145 3.48 -8.86 4.42
C VAL A 145 4.32 -9.63 3.41
N ALA A 146 5.57 -9.94 3.74
CA ALA A 146 6.46 -10.72 2.88
C ALA A 146 5.89 -12.13 2.64
N ASP A 147 5.47 -12.82 3.71
CA ASP A 147 4.84 -14.15 3.65
C ASP A 147 3.57 -14.13 2.79
N LEU A 148 2.73 -13.12 2.97
CA LEU A 148 1.51 -12.94 2.18
C LEU A 148 1.82 -12.78 0.69
N ILE A 149 2.77 -11.91 0.34
CA ILE A 149 3.18 -11.69 -1.05
C ILE A 149 3.77 -12.98 -1.64
N GLU A 150 4.63 -13.67 -0.90
CA GLU A 150 5.26 -14.90 -1.34
C GLU A 150 4.22 -16.01 -1.60
N MET A 151 3.35 -16.27 -0.63
CA MET A 151 2.29 -17.28 -0.75
C MET A 151 1.33 -17.00 -1.91
N CYS A 152 0.87 -15.75 -2.06
CA CYS A 152 -0.13 -15.40 -3.07
C CYS A 152 0.47 -15.23 -4.47
N CYS A 153 1.65 -14.60 -4.59
CA CYS A 153 2.17 -14.14 -5.88
C CYS A 153 3.28 -15.00 -6.44
N LEU A 154 4.04 -15.71 -5.60
CA LEU A 154 5.21 -16.48 -6.02
C LEU A 154 4.92 -17.98 -6.06
N HIS A 155 4.24 -18.52 -5.06
CA HIS A 155 3.93 -19.97 -4.99
C HIS A 155 2.69 -20.38 -5.80
N HIS A 156 1.77 -19.47 -6.09
CA HIS A 156 0.57 -19.80 -6.89
C HIS A 156 0.87 -20.01 -8.40
N ASN A 157 2.06 -19.62 -8.87
CA ASN A 157 2.49 -19.82 -10.26
C ASN A 157 2.96 -21.26 -10.58
N GLU A 158 3.12 -22.14 -9.59
CA GLU A 158 3.47 -23.55 -9.85
C GLU A 158 2.24 -24.41 -10.21
N GLY A 159 1.02 -23.93 -9.94
CA GLY A 159 -0.23 -24.65 -10.22
C GLY A 159 -0.75 -24.53 -11.65
N LEU A 160 -0.22 -23.59 -12.45
CA LEU A 160 -0.66 -23.32 -13.84
C LEU A 160 0.23 -23.97 -14.91
N LYS A 161 1.15 -24.88 -14.51
CA LYS A 161 2.01 -25.66 -15.43
C LYS A 161 1.49 -27.10 -15.67
N ARG A 162 0.19 -27.36 -15.56
CA ARG A 162 -0.41 -28.64 -15.96
C ARG A 162 -1.48 -28.45 -17.01
#